data_AF-A0A0A1I5Y2-F1
#
_entry.id   AF-A0A0A1I5Y2-F1
#
_cell.length_a   1.000
_cell.length_b   1.000
_cell.length_c   1.000
_cell.angle_alpha   90.00
_cell.angle_beta   90.00
_cell.angle_gamma   90.00
#
_symmetry.space_group_name_H-M   'P 1'
#
loop_
_entity.id
_entity.type
_entity.pdbx_description
1 polymer ?
#
loop_
_entity_poly.entity_id
_entity_poly.type
_entity_poly.pdbx_seq_one_letter_code
_entity_poly.pdbx_strand_id
1 'polypeptide(L)'
;GGGADGSIMTFSDIETQYAANGGLDDIVKILSECGGDGILSPGDFIQLAGAVGVSNCPGAPRLRFLLGRPNATAPAPDDMVPAPFDSTDVIFARFADAGFNTDEVVALLASHSIAASKIINPSIAGAPFDSTP
;
A
#
# COMPACT_ATOMS: atom_id res chain seq x y z
N GLY A 1 0.66 -12.45 8.43
CA GLY A 1 1.78 -11.58 8.03
C GLY A 1 2.06 -10.60 9.15
N GLY A 2 3.22 -9.92 9.10
CA GLY A 2 3.66 -9.01 10.17
C GLY A 2 3.10 -7.59 10.08
N GLY A 3 2.20 -7.31 9.12
CA GLY A 3 1.54 -6.02 8.97
C GLY A 3 2.44 -5.00 8.28
N ALA A 4 2.60 -3.82 8.86
CA ALA A 4 3.49 -2.78 8.33
C ALA A 4 4.95 -3.05 8.71
N ASP A 5 5.52 -4.17 8.26
CA ASP A 5 6.89 -4.63 8.55
C ASP A 5 7.85 -4.49 7.34
N GLY A 6 7.30 -4.14 6.16
CA GLY A 6 8.05 -4.02 4.92
C GLY A 6 8.36 -5.37 4.26
N SER A 7 7.59 -6.41 4.57
CA SER A 7 7.71 -7.73 3.94
C SER A 7 7.58 -7.67 2.42
N ILE A 8 6.68 -6.84 1.87
CA ILE A 8 6.50 -6.68 0.43
C ILE A 8 7.78 -6.21 -0.31
N MET A 9 8.65 -5.48 0.38
CA MET A 9 9.94 -5.04 -0.17
C MET A 9 11.06 -6.04 0.15
N THR A 10 11.00 -6.70 1.30
CA THR A 10 12.01 -7.70 1.72
C THR A 10 11.88 -9.02 0.97
N PHE A 11 10.64 -9.44 0.69
CA PHE A 11 10.24 -10.67 0.01
C PHE A 11 9.52 -10.33 -1.31
N SER A 12 10.03 -9.33 -2.04
CA SER A 12 9.41 -8.82 -3.27
C SER A 12 9.21 -9.90 -4.32
N ASP A 13 10.15 -10.84 -4.44
CA ASP A 13 10.07 -11.96 -5.38
C ASP A 13 8.88 -12.90 -5.11
N ILE A 14 8.28 -12.82 -3.92
CA ILE A 14 7.11 -13.60 -3.52
C ILE A 14 5.86 -12.71 -3.55
N GLU A 15 5.84 -11.64 -2.76
CA GLU A 15 4.60 -10.87 -2.52
C GLU A 15 4.13 -10.07 -3.74
N THR A 16 5.04 -9.63 -4.63
CA THR A 16 4.65 -8.94 -5.87
C THR A 16 4.05 -9.88 -6.91
N GLN A 17 4.13 -11.19 -6.70
CA GLN A 17 3.51 -12.20 -7.57
C GLN A 17 2.05 -12.49 -7.20
N TYR A 18 1.57 -11.99 -6.05
CA TYR A 18 0.19 -12.13 -5.64
C TYR A 18 -0.72 -11.33 -6.57
N ALA A 19 -1.86 -11.91 -6.95
CA ALA A 19 -2.76 -11.30 -7.94
C ALA A 19 -3.23 -9.90 -7.51
N ALA A 20 -3.52 -9.70 -6.22
CA ALA A 20 -3.96 -8.43 -5.66
C ALA A 20 -2.85 -7.36 -5.61
N ASN A 21 -1.57 -7.74 -5.68
CA ASN A 21 -0.41 -6.84 -5.64
C ASN A 21 0.10 -6.44 -7.03
N GLY A 22 -0.63 -6.79 -8.10
CA GLY A 22 -0.22 -6.50 -9.46
C GLY A 22 0.11 -5.02 -9.69
N GLY A 23 1.28 -4.75 -10.27
CA GLY A 23 1.77 -3.40 -10.58
C GLY A 23 2.48 -2.67 -9.43
N LEU A 24 2.66 -3.32 -8.27
CA LEU A 24 3.47 -2.76 -7.16
C LEU A 24 4.98 -3.03 -7.32
N ASP A 25 5.39 -3.92 -8.22
CA ASP A 25 6.78 -4.28 -8.49
C ASP A 25 7.65 -3.07 -8.86
N ASP A 26 7.13 -2.17 -9.70
CA ASP A 26 7.81 -0.93 -10.10
C ASP A 26 8.15 -0.05 -8.89
N ILE A 27 7.16 0.23 -8.02
CA ILE A 27 7.38 1.12 -6.87
C ILE A 27 8.19 0.44 -5.76
N VAL A 28 8.02 -0.86 -5.56
CA VAL A 28 8.85 -1.64 -4.62
C VAL A 28 10.31 -1.58 -5.03
N LYS A 29 10.61 -1.73 -6.33
CA LYS A 29 11.97 -1.59 -6.85
C LYS A 29 12.53 -0.18 -6.63
N ILE A 30 11.78 0.86 -7.00
CA ILE A 30 12.20 2.26 -6.80
C ILE A 30 12.48 2.55 -5.33
N LEU A 31 11.60 2.12 -4.41
CA LEU A 31 11.80 2.32 -2.98
C LEU A 31 13.01 1.54 -2.46
N SER A 32 13.25 0.32 -2.95
CA SER A 32 14.42 -0.48 -2.58
C SER A 32 15.72 0.22 -2.99
N GLU A 33 15.76 0.82 -4.17
CA GLU A 33 16.91 1.57 -4.68
C GLU A 33 17.09 2.92 -3.96
N CYS A 34 16.02 3.53 -3.45
CA CYS A 34 16.03 4.81 -2.76
C CYS A 34 16.23 4.72 -1.24
N GLY A 35 16.03 3.55 -0.63
CA GLY A 35 15.90 3.31 0.83
C GLY A 35 17.13 3.62 1.70
N GLY A 36 18.14 4.31 1.16
CA GLY A 36 19.25 4.86 1.92
C GLY A 36 20.21 3.80 2.46
N ASP A 37 20.54 2.79 1.67
CA ASP A 37 21.61 1.81 1.97
C ASP A 37 21.51 1.14 3.36
N GLY A 38 20.28 0.91 3.85
CA GLY A 38 20.04 0.26 5.15
C GLY A 38 19.99 1.20 6.36
N ILE A 39 19.89 2.52 6.17
CA ILE A 39 19.64 3.48 7.26
C ILE A 39 18.25 3.29 7.88
N LEU A 40 17.25 2.97 7.07
CA LEU A 40 15.87 2.70 7.50
C LEU A 40 15.50 1.25 7.21
N SER A 41 14.69 0.65 8.08
CA SER A 41 14.08 -0.63 7.76
C SER A 41 13.10 -0.47 6.59
N PRO A 42 12.86 -1.53 5.80
CA PRO A 42 11.88 -1.51 4.73
C PRO A 42 10.50 -1.00 5.16
N GLY A 43 10.02 -1.45 6.33
CA GLY A 43 8.73 -1.03 6.87
C GLY A 43 8.71 0.46 7.22
N ASP A 44 9.79 1.01 7.78
CA ASP A 44 9.85 2.44 8.08
C ASP A 44 9.93 3.27 6.81
N PHE A 45 10.71 2.84 5.82
CA PHE A 45 10.86 3.59 4.58
C PHE A 45 9.56 3.69 3.79
N ILE A 46 8.80 2.60 3.65
CA ILE A 46 7.48 2.61 2.98
C ILE A 46 6.54 3.61 3.65
N GLN A 47 6.47 3.59 4.99
CA GLN A 47 5.57 4.46 5.76
C GLN A 47 6.01 5.93 5.73
N LEU A 48 7.32 6.17 5.73
CA LEU A 48 7.88 7.51 5.56
C LEU A 48 7.58 8.07 4.17
N ALA A 49 7.85 7.27 3.12
CA ALA A 49 7.60 7.67 1.74
C ALA A 49 6.12 7.99 1.50
N GLY A 50 5.20 7.17 2.04
CA GLY A 50 3.77 7.46 1.99
C GLY A 50 3.39 8.75 2.72
N ALA A 51 3.88 8.96 3.95
CA ALA A 51 3.59 10.17 4.72
C ALA A 51 4.11 11.45 4.04
N VAL A 52 5.31 11.40 3.47
CA VAL A 52 5.90 12.52 2.71
C VAL A 52 5.14 12.73 1.40
N GLY A 53 4.84 11.66 0.65
CA GLY A 53 4.11 11.71 -0.60
C GLY A 53 2.74 12.36 -0.46
N VAL A 54 1.96 11.92 0.53
CA VAL A 54 0.64 12.52 0.85
C VAL A 54 0.77 14.00 1.21
N SER A 55 1.84 14.41 1.91
CA SER A 55 2.02 15.81 2.29
C SER A 55 2.30 16.77 1.11
N ASN A 56 2.62 16.24 -0.07
CA ASN A 56 2.80 17.02 -1.29
C ASN A 56 1.46 17.35 -1.98
N CYS A 57 0.37 16.67 -1.60
CA CYS A 57 -0.94 16.86 -2.19
C CYS A 57 -1.66 18.04 -1.50
N PRO A 58 -2.14 19.06 -2.23
CA PRO A 58 -2.87 20.17 -1.64
C PRO A 58 -4.11 19.72 -0.86
N GLY A 59 -4.25 20.18 0.38
CA GLY A 59 -5.39 19.84 1.25
C GLY A 59 -5.27 18.49 1.98
N ALA A 60 -4.21 17.73 1.73
CA ALA A 60 -4.00 16.44 2.38
C ALA A 60 -3.64 16.60 3.88
N PRO A 61 -4.01 15.62 4.72
CA PRO A 61 -3.61 15.61 6.11
C PRO A 61 -2.10 15.31 6.24
N ARG A 62 -1.50 15.77 7.34
CA ARG A 62 -0.15 15.35 7.71
C ARG A 62 -0.22 14.06 8.52
N LEU A 63 0.13 12.94 7.88
CA LEU A 63 0.15 11.64 8.54
C LEU A 63 1.21 11.59 9.64
N ARG A 64 0.90 10.86 10.73
CA ARG A 64 1.85 10.58 11.80
C ARG A 64 2.85 9.54 11.31
N PHE A 65 4.14 9.86 11.39
CA PHE A 65 5.23 8.92 11.17
C PHE A 65 5.83 8.48 12.51
N LEU A 66 6.04 7.17 12.66
CA LEU A 66 6.76 6.55 13.78
C LEU A 66 7.89 5.72 13.19
N LEU A 67 9.06 5.76 13.82
CA LEU A 67 10.28 5.07 13.42
C LEU A 67 10.56 3.90 14.38
N GLY A 68 11.09 2.80 13.86
CA GLY A 68 11.60 1.67 14.65
C GLY A 68 11.01 0.32 14.28
N ARG A 69 10.47 0.15 13.07
CA ARG A 69 10.00 -1.18 12.62
C ARG A 69 11.19 -2.12 12.44
N PRO A 70 11.15 -3.35 12.97
CA PRO A 70 12.15 -4.36 12.65
C PRO A 70 12.00 -4.81 11.20
N ASN A 71 13.05 -5.44 10.65
CA ASN A 71 12.96 -6.09 9.35
C ASN A 71 11.99 -7.28 9.42
N ALA A 72 11.17 -7.44 8.38
CA ALA A 72 10.28 -8.58 8.23
C ALA A 72 11.06 -9.90 8.24
N THR A 73 10.50 -10.92 8.90
CA THR A 73 11.13 -12.25 9.02
C THR A 73 10.45 -13.32 8.16
N ALA A 74 9.31 -13.01 7.56
CA ALA A 74 8.56 -13.90 6.69
C ALA A 74 7.71 -13.08 5.70
N PRO A 75 7.38 -13.63 4.51
CA PRO A 75 6.41 -13.01 3.62
C PRO A 75 5.01 -13.00 4.23
N ALA A 76 4.18 -12.06 3.81
CA ALA A 76 2.75 -12.10 4.07
C ALA A 76 2.12 -13.33 3.40
N PRO A 77 1.07 -13.95 3.99
CA PRO A 77 0.23 -14.88 3.25
C PRO A 77 -0.42 -14.18 2.05
N ASP A 78 -0.73 -14.95 1.00
CA ASP A 78 -1.56 -14.47 -0.11
C ASP A 78 -3.02 -14.24 0.35
N ASP A 79 -3.83 -13.59 -0.49
CA ASP A 79 -5.25 -13.27 -0.26
C ASP A 79 -5.51 -12.39 0.99
N MET A 80 -4.50 -11.63 1.43
CA MET A 80 -4.63 -10.69 2.54
C MET A 80 -4.97 -9.25 2.09
N VAL A 81 -4.86 -8.96 0.78
CA VAL A 81 -5.14 -7.65 0.17
C VAL A 81 -6.49 -7.73 -0.56
N PRO A 82 -7.46 -6.87 -0.23
CA PRO A 82 -8.75 -6.83 -0.94
C PRO A 82 -8.58 -6.52 -2.43
N ALA A 83 -9.31 -7.24 -3.27
CA ALA A 83 -9.34 -7.02 -4.71
C ALA A 83 -10.57 -6.17 -5.11
N PRO A 84 -10.50 -5.43 -6.24
CA PRO A 84 -11.59 -4.56 -6.68
C PRO A 84 -12.86 -5.31 -7.13
N PHE A 85 -12.78 -6.63 -7.28
CA PHE A 85 -13.89 -7.52 -7.66
C PHE A 85 -14.47 -8.30 -6.47
N ASP A 86 -13.94 -8.09 -5.26
CA ASP A 86 -14.50 -8.67 -4.05
C ASP A 86 -15.85 -8.00 -3.70
N SER A 87 -16.73 -8.77 -3.06
CA SER A 87 -17.96 -8.18 -2.51
C SER A 87 -17.64 -7.28 -1.32
N THR A 88 -18.53 -6.32 -1.03
CA THR A 88 -18.39 -5.45 0.14
C THR A 88 -18.28 -6.21 1.45
N ASP A 89 -18.99 -7.34 1.57
CA ASP A 89 -18.94 -8.20 2.76
C ASP A 89 -17.55 -8.83 2.95
N VAL A 90 -16.92 -9.28 1.86
CA VAL A 90 -15.55 -9.82 1.87
C VAL A 90 -14.56 -8.72 2.25
N ILE A 91 -14.68 -7.52 1.66
CA ILE A 91 -13.81 -6.38 1.95
C ILE A 91 -13.92 -5.99 3.43
N PHE A 92 -15.12 -5.77 3.94
CA PHE A 92 -15.29 -5.36 5.34
C PHE A 92 -14.87 -6.44 6.33
N ALA A 93 -15.10 -7.73 6.02
CA ALA A 93 -14.61 -8.82 6.86
C ALA A 93 -13.06 -8.86 6.90
N ARG A 94 -12.39 -8.65 5.76
CA ARG A 94 -10.93 -8.61 5.65
C ARG A 94 -10.32 -7.44 6.41
N PHE A 95 -10.94 -6.27 6.36
CA PHE A 95 -10.52 -5.10 7.13
C PHE A 95 -10.81 -5.24 8.62
N ALA A 96 -11.93 -5.86 9.00
CA ALA A 96 -12.25 -6.17 10.39
C ALA A 96 -11.23 -7.13 11.01
N ASP A 97 -10.79 -8.15 10.27
CA ASP A 97 -9.68 -9.04 10.69
C ASP A 97 -8.36 -8.27 10.90
N ALA A 98 -8.13 -7.23 10.10
CA ALA A 98 -6.99 -6.32 10.26
C ALA A 98 -7.19 -5.23 11.35
N GLY A 99 -8.35 -5.20 12.02
CA GLY A 99 -8.65 -4.31 13.14
C GLY A 99 -9.35 -3.00 12.79
N PHE A 100 -9.95 -2.88 11.60
CA PHE A 100 -10.69 -1.68 11.17
C PHE A 100 -12.21 -1.90 11.17
N ASN A 101 -12.96 -0.89 11.59
CA ASN A 101 -14.40 -0.84 11.39
C ASN A 101 -14.79 -0.24 10.02
N THR A 102 -16.06 -0.34 9.64
CA THR A 102 -16.55 0.13 8.33
C THR A 102 -16.28 1.61 8.07
N ASP A 103 -16.46 2.49 9.06
CA ASP A 103 -16.21 3.93 8.89
C ASP A 103 -14.72 4.19 8.62
N GLU A 104 -13.83 3.43 9.26
CA GLU A 104 -12.39 3.50 9.02
C GLU A 104 -12.01 3.00 7.63
N VAL A 105 -12.66 1.96 7.11
CA VAL A 105 -12.44 1.49 5.73
C VAL A 105 -12.83 2.58 4.73
N VAL A 106 -13.99 3.22 4.93
CA VAL A 106 -14.43 4.33 4.08
C VAL A 106 -13.46 5.51 4.17
N ALA A 107 -12.96 5.83 5.37
CA ALA A 107 -11.96 6.88 5.55
C ALA A 107 -10.63 6.55 4.84
N LEU A 108 -10.16 5.30 4.89
CA LEU A 108 -8.94 4.86 4.19
C LEU A 108 -9.09 4.93 2.66
N LEU A 109 -10.28 4.71 2.12
CA LEU A 109 -10.57 4.86 0.70
C LEU A 109 -10.49 6.31 0.21
N ALA A 110 -10.38 7.32 1.09
CA ALA A 110 -10.03 8.68 0.68
C ALA A 110 -8.68 8.74 -0.07
N SER A 111 -7.82 7.74 0.11
CA SER A 111 -6.61 7.55 -0.70
C SER A 111 -6.89 7.51 -2.21
N HIS A 112 -8.09 7.09 -2.63
CA HIS A 112 -8.49 7.08 -4.04
C HIS A 112 -8.70 8.47 -4.64
N SER A 113 -8.72 9.54 -3.84
CA SER A 113 -8.80 10.92 -4.35
C SER A 113 -7.48 11.44 -4.93
N ILE A 114 -6.37 10.72 -4.71
CA ILE A 114 -5.04 11.03 -5.26
C ILE A 114 -4.43 9.79 -5.94
N ALA A 115 -5.24 9.08 -6.73
CA ALA A 115 -4.88 7.78 -7.28
C ALA A 115 -5.39 7.53 -8.69
N ALA A 116 -4.75 6.56 -9.36
CA ALA A 116 -5.07 6.11 -10.70
C ALA A 116 -4.85 4.60 -10.83
N SER A 117 -5.44 3.99 -11.86
CA SER A 117 -5.28 2.56 -12.16
C SER A 117 -4.38 2.32 -13.36
N LYS A 118 -3.45 1.36 -13.25
CA LYS A 118 -2.53 0.96 -14.33
C LYS A 118 -2.87 -0.40 -14.95
N ILE A 119 -3.35 -1.35 -14.13
CA ILE A 119 -3.40 -2.77 -14.53
C ILE A 119 -4.80 -3.32 -14.84
N ILE A 120 -5.87 -2.71 -14.31
CA ILE A 120 -7.24 -3.23 -14.48
C ILE A 120 -7.70 -3.12 -15.94
N ASN A 121 -7.42 -1.99 -16.57
CA ASN A 121 -7.61 -1.80 -18.00
C ASN A 121 -6.35 -1.19 -18.62
N PRO A 122 -5.45 -2.02 -19.18
CA PRO A 122 -4.18 -1.55 -19.73
C PRO A 122 -4.32 -0.52 -20.87
N SER A 123 -5.46 -0.48 -21.57
CA SER A 123 -5.68 0.49 -22.65
C SER A 123 -5.86 1.94 -22.17
N ILE A 124 -6.14 2.14 -20.88
CA ILE A 124 -6.28 3.46 -20.24
C ILE A 124 -5.41 3.55 -18.99
N ALA A 125 -4.23 2.93 -19.01
CA ALA A 125 -3.29 2.95 -17.89
C ALA A 125 -3.00 4.40 -17.45
N GLY A 126 -3.15 4.68 -16.17
CA GLY A 126 -3.04 6.02 -15.58
C GLY A 126 -4.36 6.80 -15.52
N ALA A 127 -5.49 6.20 -15.89
CA ALA A 127 -6.80 6.82 -15.68
C ALA A 127 -7.06 7.04 -14.17
N PRO A 128 -7.36 8.28 -13.73
CA PRO A 128 -7.60 8.58 -12.33
C PRO A 128 -8.97 8.10 -11.86
N PHE A 129 -9.14 7.97 -10.54
CA PHE A 129 -10.43 7.63 -9.96
C PHE A 129 -11.38 8.84 -9.80
N ASP A 130 -10.84 10.06 -9.80
CA ASP A 130 -11.61 11.29 -9.82
C ASP A 130 -11.02 12.33 -10.81
N SER A 131 -11.55 13.56 -10.80
CA SER A 131 -11.13 14.64 -11.71
C SER A 131 -9.90 15.43 -11.24
N THR A 132 -9.36 15.16 -10.05
CA THR A 132 -8.31 15.94 -9.38
C THR A 132 -7.30 15.03 -8.64
N PRO A 133 -6.64 14.08 -9.34
CA PRO A 133 -5.68 13.16 -8.72
C PRO A 133 -4.38 13.82 -8.23
#